data_AF-A0A3T0Y9E6-F1
#
_entry.id   AF-A0A3T0Y9E6-F1
#
_cell.length_a   1.000
_cell.length_b   1.000
_cell.length_c   1.000
_cell.angle_alpha   90.00
_cell.angle_beta   90.00
_cell.angle_gamma   90.00
#
_symmetry.space_group_name_H-M   'P 1'
#
loop_
_entity.id
_entity.type
_entity.pdbx_description
1 polymer ?
#
loop_
_entity_poly.entity_id
_entity_poly.type
_entity_poly.pdbx_seq_one_letter_code
_entity_poly.pdbx_strand_id
1 'polypeptide(L)'
;MEARGEKGTGTIGDILALRAQVRGAAAIITDGGVRDFSTVAAMDIPTYYANPHPAVLGRRHIPWDTDITIACGGATVQPGDIIVADADGILVIPPALAEDLADASLQQEREEAFIAQMVRQGHGVDGLYPMNAQWRARFEEQDAGKQS
;
A
#
# COMPACT_ATOMS: atom_id res chain seq x y z
N MET A 1 0.53 -12.42 3.73
CA MET A 1 0.68 -13.61 4.60
C MET A 1 0.16 -13.27 5.97
N GLU A 2 -0.96 -13.86 6.35
CA GLU A 2 -1.53 -13.72 7.69
C GLU A 2 -0.71 -14.52 8.71
N ALA A 3 -0.28 -13.83 9.73
CA ALA A 3 0.38 -14.32 10.93
C ALA A 3 -0.48 -14.07 12.18
N ARG A 4 -1.72 -13.57 12.00
CA ARG A 4 -2.66 -13.21 13.08
C ARG A 4 -2.07 -12.13 14.01
N GLY A 5 -1.25 -11.24 13.45
CA GLY A 5 -0.48 -10.26 14.20
C GLY A 5 0.58 -10.83 15.15
N GLU A 6 1.02 -12.09 14.99
CA GLU A 6 2.09 -12.67 15.81
C GLU A 6 3.47 -12.09 15.45
N LYS A 7 4.10 -11.41 16.42
CA LYS A 7 5.34 -10.64 16.26
C LYS A 7 6.56 -11.27 16.91
N GLY A 8 6.36 -12.30 17.74
CA GLY A 8 7.39 -13.03 18.48
C GLY A 8 8.11 -14.11 17.66
N THR A 9 7.97 -14.09 16.34
CA THR A 9 8.66 -14.99 15.41
C THR A 9 8.77 -14.40 14.01
N GLY A 10 9.73 -14.87 13.22
CA GLY A 10 9.85 -14.51 11.81
C GLY A 10 9.00 -15.42 10.93
N THR A 11 7.93 -14.89 10.35
CA THR A 11 7.03 -15.56 9.38
C THR A 11 7.73 -15.84 8.06
N ILE A 12 8.66 -14.97 7.67
CA ILE A 12 9.53 -15.15 6.51
C ILE A 12 10.97 -14.82 6.86
N GLY A 13 11.92 -15.41 6.14
CA GLY A 13 13.35 -15.11 6.24
C GLY A 13 14.00 -15.10 4.86
N ASP A 14 15.30 -14.85 4.85
CA ASP A 14 16.13 -14.65 3.65
C ASP A 14 15.94 -15.70 2.55
N ILE A 15 16.01 -17.00 2.85
CA ILE A 15 15.92 -18.07 1.83
C ILE A 15 14.57 -18.05 1.11
N LEU A 16 13.47 -17.84 1.85
CA LEU A 16 12.13 -17.79 1.26
C LEU A 16 11.89 -16.47 0.51
N ALA A 17 12.43 -15.36 1.03
CA ALA A 17 12.38 -14.07 0.35
C ALA A 17 13.15 -14.10 -0.98
N LEU A 18 14.36 -14.63 -0.97
CA LEU A 18 15.18 -14.85 -2.17
C LEU A 18 14.45 -15.73 -3.19
N ARG A 19 13.81 -16.81 -2.73
CA ARG A 19 13.01 -17.67 -3.62
C ARG A 19 11.84 -16.90 -4.26
N ALA A 20 11.15 -16.06 -3.50
CA ALA A 20 10.07 -15.23 -4.03
C ALA A 20 10.58 -14.24 -5.08
N GLN A 21 11.71 -13.58 -4.81
CA GLN A 21 12.38 -12.69 -5.77
C GLN A 21 12.75 -13.42 -7.06
N VAL A 22 13.42 -14.57 -6.97
CA VAL A 22 13.82 -15.38 -8.14
C VAL A 22 12.60 -15.83 -8.96
N ARG A 23 11.44 -16.03 -8.32
CA ARG A 23 10.19 -16.37 -9.00
C ARG A 23 9.46 -15.16 -9.60
N GLY A 24 9.99 -13.95 -9.44
CA GLY A 24 9.40 -12.73 -9.96
C GLY A 24 8.21 -12.22 -9.16
N ALA A 25 8.12 -12.53 -7.86
CA ALA A 25 7.12 -11.91 -7.00
C ALA A 25 7.37 -10.39 -6.90
N ALA A 26 6.32 -9.59 -7.02
CA ALA A 26 6.42 -8.12 -6.97
C ALA A 26 6.74 -7.58 -5.57
N ALA A 27 6.26 -8.26 -4.52
CA ALA A 27 6.51 -7.92 -3.13
C ALA A 27 6.21 -9.11 -2.21
N ILE A 28 6.64 -8.99 -0.95
CA ILE A 28 6.26 -9.86 0.16
C ILE A 28 5.54 -9.00 1.19
N ILE A 29 4.37 -9.45 1.65
CA ILE A 29 3.59 -8.73 2.67
C ILE A 29 3.20 -9.71 3.77
N THR A 30 3.44 -9.34 5.02
CA THR A 30 2.97 -10.07 6.20
C THR A 30 2.64 -9.12 7.34
N ASP A 31 1.64 -9.46 8.15
CA ASP A 31 1.36 -8.81 9.44
C ASP A 31 2.16 -9.41 10.60
N GLY A 32 3.08 -10.34 10.30
CA GLY A 32 4.00 -10.98 11.23
C GLY A 32 5.42 -10.42 11.15
N GLY A 33 6.35 -11.15 11.78
CA GLY A 33 7.76 -10.75 11.83
C GLY A 33 8.60 -11.22 10.63
N VAL A 34 9.77 -10.61 10.45
CA VAL A 34 10.79 -11.02 9.46
C VAL A 34 12.09 -11.47 10.15
N ARG A 35 12.64 -12.60 9.72
CA ARG A 35 13.94 -13.13 10.15
C ARG A 35 15.04 -12.73 9.16
N ASP A 36 16.29 -12.71 9.62
CA ASP A 36 17.46 -12.32 8.82
C ASP A 36 17.27 -10.94 8.18
N PHE A 37 16.73 -10.01 8.98
CA PHE A 37 16.24 -8.71 8.53
C PHE A 37 17.26 -7.95 7.66
N SER A 38 18.53 -7.90 8.06
CA SER A 38 19.56 -7.19 7.27
C SER A 38 19.73 -7.77 5.86
N THR A 39 19.61 -9.09 5.72
CA THR A 39 19.71 -9.77 4.43
C THR A 39 18.46 -9.48 3.61
N VAL A 40 17.27 -9.61 4.20
CA VAL A 40 15.99 -9.35 3.51
C VAL A 40 15.87 -7.88 3.09
N ALA A 41 16.26 -6.94 3.93
CA ALA A 41 16.23 -5.51 3.64
C ALA A 41 17.21 -5.08 2.54
N ALA A 42 18.24 -5.89 2.27
CA ALA A 42 19.19 -5.67 1.18
C ALA A 42 18.76 -6.33 -0.14
N MET A 43 17.64 -7.04 -0.16
CA MET A 43 17.09 -7.65 -1.38
C MET A 43 16.33 -6.62 -2.22
N ASP A 44 16.22 -6.89 -3.51
CA ASP A 44 15.49 -6.01 -4.44
C ASP A 44 13.97 -6.15 -4.28
N ILE A 45 13.49 -7.28 -3.74
CA ILE A 45 12.06 -7.50 -3.49
C ILE A 45 11.55 -6.67 -2.29
N PRO A 46 10.60 -5.74 -2.49
CA PRO A 46 9.98 -5.02 -1.39
C PRO A 46 9.34 -5.99 -0.40
N THR A 47 9.66 -5.84 0.88
CA THR A 47 9.14 -6.70 1.95
C THR A 47 8.52 -5.85 3.04
N TYR A 48 7.21 -6.00 3.24
CA TYR A 48 6.43 -5.31 4.26
C TYR A 48 6.07 -6.27 5.39
N TYR A 49 6.36 -5.86 6.61
CA TYR A 49 6.28 -6.72 7.81
C TYR A 49 6.05 -5.87 9.07
N ALA A 50 5.61 -6.50 10.15
CA ALA A 50 5.33 -5.78 11.40
C ALA A 50 6.60 -5.45 12.22
N ASN A 51 7.57 -6.38 12.29
CA ASN A 51 8.84 -6.17 12.99
C ASN A 51 9.92 -7.20 12.58
N PRO A 52 11.22 -6.90 12.78
CA PRO A 52 12.26 -7.92 12.76
C PRO A 52 12.14 -8.86 13.97
N HIS A 53 12.41 -10.16 13.78
CA HIS A 53 12.52 -11.14 14.87
C HIS A 53 13.41 -12.34 14.49
N PRO A 54 14.34 -12.79 15.35
CA PRO A 54 15.32 -13.82 15.00
C PRO A 54 14.78 -15.26 15.07
N ALA A 55 13.70 -15.51 15.82
CA ALA A 55 13.16 -16.86 15.99
C ALA A 55 12.49 -17.41 14.73
N VAL A 56 12.55 -18.74 14.57
CA VAL A 56 11.88 -19.45 13.48
C VAL A 56 10.38 -19.59 13.73
N LEU A 57 9.58 -19.44 12.66
CA LEU A 57 8.12 -19.48 12.70
C LEU A 57 7.54 -20.67 13.47
N GLY A 58 8.08 -21.87 13.25
CA GLY A 58 7.54 -23.15 13.75
C GLY A 58 7.41 -23.30 15.27
N ARG A 59 7.92 -22.35 16.06
CA ARG A 59 7.68 -22.29 17.51
C ARG A 59 6.34 -21.64 17.90
N ARG A 60 5.73 -20.86 17.01
CA ARG A 60 4.53 -20.04 17.28
C ARG A 60 3.42 -20.25 16.24
N HIS A 61 3.78 -20.36 14.97
CA HIS A 61 2.82 -20.67 13.91
C HIS A 61 3.51 -21.44 12.77
N ILE A 62 2.70 -22.02 11.89
CA ILE A 62 3.17 -22.67 10.66
C ILE A 62 2.28 -22.22 9.50
N PRO A 63 2.76 -22.27 8.25
CA PRO A 63 1.91 -22.13 7.09
C PRO A 63 0.87 -23.25 7.14
N TRP A 64 -0.40 -22.89 7.18
CA TRP A 64 -1.50 -23.84 7.31
C TRP A 64 -2.21 -24.09 5.99
N ASP A 65 -2.43 -23.02 5.22
CA ASP A 65 -3.13 -23.05 3.94
C ASP A 65 -2.56 -21.99 2.99
N THR A 66 -2.91 -22.09 1.71
CA THR A 66 -2.48 -21.17 0.64
C THR A 66 -3.64 -20.89 -0.31
N ASP A 67 -3.63 -19.74 -0.98
CA ASP A 67 -4.67 -19.36 -1.95
C ASP A 67 -6.09 -19.37 -1.37
N ILE A 68 -6.22 -18.97 -0.10
CA ILE A 68 -7.49 -18.73 0.58
C ILE A 68 -7.63 -17.27 1.01
N THR A 69 -8.85 -16.86 1.33
CA THR A 69 -9.11 -15.56 1.95
C THR A 69 -8.48 -15.50 3.34
N ILE A 70 -7.76 -14.42 3.61
CA ILE A 70 -7.05 -14.19 4.88
C ILE A 70 -7.37 -12.82 5.47
N ALA A 71 -7.10 -12.64 6.76
CA ALA A 71 -7.08 -11.35 7.42
C ALA A 71 -5.62 -10.91 7.65
N CYS A 72 -5.12 -9.97 6.85
CA CYS A 72 -3.73 -9.52 6.92
C CYS A 72 -3.68 -8.02 7.22
N GLY A 73 -3.05 -7.63 8.32
CA GLY A 73 -2.91 -6.21 8.69
C GLY A 73 -4.24 -5.52 9.00
N GLY A 74 -5.25 -6.30 9.41
CA GLY A 74 -6.62 -5.80 9.65
C GLY A 74 -7.48 -5.69 8.39
N ALA A 75 -6.95 -5.99 7.20
CA ALA A 75 -7.70 -6.03 5.95
C ALA A 75 -8.06 -7.47 5.56
N THR A 76 -9.23 -7.65 4.94
CA THR A 76 -9.56 -8.90 4.24
C THR A 76 -8.83 -8.91 2.91
N VAL A 77 -8.08 -9.97 2.63
CA VAL A 77 -7.36 -10.18 1.37
C VAL A 77 -7.83 -11.48 0.76
N GLN A 78 -8.33 -11.41 -0.47
CA GLN A 78 -8.74 -12.56 -1.27
C GLN A 78 -7.70 -12.84 -2.37
N PRO A 79 -7.52 -14.12 -2.76
CA PRO A 79 -6.78 -14.45 -3.96
C PRO A 79 -7.35 -13.71 -5.18
N GLY A 80 -6.49 -12.98 -5.89
CA GLY A 80 -6.88 -12.17 -7.04
C GLY A 80 -7.06 -10.68 -6.74
N ASP A 81 -7.08 -10.26 -5.47
CA ASP A 81 -7.06 -8.85 -5.11
C ASP A 81 -5.79 -8.15 -5.63
N ILE A 82 -5.95 -6.90 -6.04
CA ILE A 82 -4.85 -6.05 -6.46
C ILE A 82 -4.26 -5.40 -5.21
N ILE A 83 -2.95 -5.48 -5.06
CA ILE A 83 -2.24 -4.88 -3.94
C ILE A 83 -1.39 -3.72 -4.45
N VAL A 84 -1.63 -2.54 -3.89
CA VAL A 84 -0.79 -1.35 -4.10
C VAL A 84 -0.07 -1.08 -2.79
N ALA A 85 1.25 -0.97 -2.83
CA ALA A 85 2.07 -0.79 -1.64
C ALA A 85 3.23 0.17 -1.93
N ASP A 86 3.43 1.11 -1.02
CA ASP A 86 4.50 2.10 -1.05
C ASP A 86 5.02 2.38 0.38
N ALA A 87 5.76 3.48 0.54
CA ALA A 87 6.33 3.87 1.82
C ALA A 87 5.28 4.32 2.86
N ASP A 88 4.11 4.78 2.42
CA ASP A 88 3.03 5.27 3.28
C ASP A 88 2.15 4.12 3.77
N GLY A 89 1.97 3.09 2.94
CA GLY A 89 1.25 1.90 3.38
C GLY A 89 0.90 0.91 2.27
N ILE A 90 -0.15 0.13 2.54
CA ILE A 90 -0.61 -0.97 1.70
C ILE A 90 -2.12 -0.87 1.55
N LEU A 91 -2.59 -0.88 0.31
CA LEU A 91 -3.99 -0.95 -0.04
C LEU A 91 -4.32 -2.31 -0.66
N VAL A 92 -5.49 -2.83 -0.29
CA VAL A 92 -6.08 -4.04 -0.85
C VAL A 92 -7.28 -3.61 -1.68
N ILE A 93 -7.24 -3.85 -2.99
CA ILE A 93 -8.23 -3.37 -3.93
C ILE A 93 -8.92 -4.58 -4.57
N PRO A 94 -10.21 -4.80 -4.28
CA PRO A 94 -11.01 -5.78 -5.00
C PRO A 94 -11.00 -5.47 -6.50
N PRO A 95 -10.84 -6.47 -7.40
CA PRO A 95 -10.73 -6.23 -8.84
C PRO A 95 -11.94 -5.46 -9.42
N ALA A 96 -13.13 -5.69 -8.87
CA ALA A 96 -14.35 -5.02 -9.27
C ALA A 96 -14.36 -3.50 -9.02
N LEU A 97 -13.46 -2.99 -8.17
CA LEU A 97 -13.35 -1.56 -7.84
C LEU A 97 -12.14 -0.90 -8.51
N ALA A 98 -11.31 -1.65 -9.23
CA ALA A 98 -10.03 -1.16 -9.70
C ALA A 98 -10.14 -0.02 -10.71
N GLU A 99 -11.07 -0.12 -11.67
CA GLU A 99 -11.30 0.89 -12.70
C GLU A 99 -11.87 2.18 -12.10
N ASP A 100 -12.95 2.06 -11.31
CA ASP A 100 -13.58 3.20 -10.62
C ASP A 100 -12.58 3.93 -9.70
N LEU A 101 -11.73 3.18 -8.99
CA LEU A 101 -10.70 3.75 -8.13
C LEU A 101 -9.64 4.50 -8.94
N ALA A 102 -9.17 3.92 -10.05
CA ALA A 102 -8.17 4.56 -10.91
C ALA A 102 -8.68 5.91 -11.46
N ASP A 103 -9.92 5.95 -11.94
CA ASP A 103 -10.53 7.17 -12.45
C ASP A 103 -10.72 8.23 -11.35
N ALA A 104 -11.21 7.82 -10.17
CA ALA A 104 -11.36 8.71 -9.03
C ALA A 104 -10.01 9.28 -8.54
N SER A 105 -8.95 8.46 -8.52
CA SER A 105 -7.61 8.89 -8.15
C SER A 105 -7.04 9.94 -9.10
N LEU A 106 -7.25 9.80 -10.42
CA LEU A 106 -6.80 10.80 -11.40
C LEU A 106 -7.47 12.16 -11.18
N GLN A 107 -8.76 12.18 -10.86
CA GLN A 107 -9.47 13.41 -10.55
C GLN A 107 -8.93 14.04 -9.26
N GLN A 108 -8.76 13.22 -8.21
CA GLN A 108 -8.24 13.69 -6.92
C GLN A 108 -6.83 14.28 -7.06
N GLU A 109 -5.93 13.65 -7.82
CA GLU A 109 -4.57 14.16 -8.06
C GLU A 109 -4.56 15.56 -8.69
N ARG A 110 -5.49 15.83 -9.62
CA ARG A 110 -5.62 17.16 -10.25
C ARG A 110 -6.10 18.21 -9.25
N GLU A 111 -7.08 17.85 -8.42
CA GLU A 111 -7.59 18.72 -7.36
C GLU A 111 -6.49 19.03 -6.34
N GLU A 112 -5.76 18.03 -5.86
CA GLU A 112 -4.65 18.18 -4.93
C GLU A 112 -3.52 19.03 -5.52
N ALA A 113 -3.19 18.84 -6.80
CA ALA A 113 -2.20 19.66 -7.49
C ALA A 113 -2.62 21.14 -7.56
N PHE A 114 -3.90 21.41 -7.81
CA PHE A 114 -4.45 22.77 -7.80
C PHE A 114 -4.42 23.38 -6.39
N ILE A 115 -4.87 22.64 -5.38
CA ILE A 115 -4.83 23.07 -3.97
C ILE A 115 -3.39 23.41 -3.57
N ALA A 116 -2.44 22.52 -3.84
CA ALA A 116 -1.03 22.74 -3.55
C ALA A 116 -0.47 23.96 -4.30
N GLN A 117 -0.88 24.19 -5.55
CA GLN A 117 -0.51 25.37 -6.31
C GLN A 117 -1.03 26.66 -5.65
N MET A 118 -2.30 26.71 -5.24
CA MET A 118 -2.89 27.88 -4.59
C MET A 118 -2.24 28.17 -3.23
N VAL A 119 -1.95 27.13 -2.44
CA VAL A 119 -1.22 27.27 -1.17
C VAL A 119 0.19 27.83 -1.41
N ARG A 120 0.92 27.35 -2.43
CA ARG A 120 2.25 27.90 -2.80
C ARG A 120 2.20 29.37 -3.23
N GLN A 121 1.05 29.83 -3.74
CA GLN A 121 0.82 31.24 -4.10
C GLN A 121 0.42 32.12 -2.89
N GLY A 122 0.31 31.54 -1.70
CA GLY A 122 0.03 32.26 -0.45
C GLY A 122 -1.45 32.32 -0.07
N HIS A 123 -2.33 31.56 -0.74
CA HIS A 123 -3.72 31.43 -0.31
C HIS A 123 -3.84 30.56 0.94
N GLY A 124 -4.77 30.92 1.83
CA GLY A 124 -5.09 30.12 3.02
C GLY A 124 -5.85 28.83 2.65
N VAL A 125 -5.82 27.85 3.56
CA VAL A 125 -6.49 26.55 3.37
C VAL A 125 -7.99 26.59 3.65
N ASP A 126 -8.47 27.61 4.36
CA ASP A 126 -9.88 27.76 4.72
C ASP A 126 -10.76 27.89 3.47
N GLY A 127 -11.61 26.89 3.26
CA GLY A 127 -12.47 26.79 2.07
C GLY A 127 -11.74 26.36 0.80
N LEU A 128 -10.41 26.23 0.81
CA LEU A 128 -9.62 25.62 -0.28
C LEU A 128 -9.47 24.11 -0.06
N TYR A 129 -9.43 23.64 1.20
CA TYR A 129 -9.32 22.23 1.54
C TYR A 129 -10.30 21.83 2.66
N PRO A 130 -11.44 21.16 2.34
CA PRO A 130 -11.92 20.85 0.99
C PRO A 130 -12.39 22.12 0.25
N MET A 131 -12.29 22.10 -1.08
CA MET A 131 -12.70 23.24 -1.91
C MET A 131 -14.17 23.58 -1.72
N ASN A 132 -14.47 24.86 -1.52
CA ASN A 132 -15.82 25.42 -1.56
C ASN A 132 -16.23 25.74 -3.01
N ALA A 133 -17.43 26.27 -3.21
CA ALA A 133 -17.95 26.58 -4.54
C ALA A 133 -17.06 27.57 -5.33
N GLN A 134 -16.46 28.56 -4.66
CA GLN A 134 -15.60 29.55 -5.31
C GLN A 134 -14.29 28.91 -5.82
N TRP A 135 -13.66 28.06 -5.02
CA TRP A 135 -12.43 27.39 -5.41
C TRP A 135 -12.67 26.28 -6.45
N ARG A 136 -13.79 25.56 -6.37
CA ARG A 136 -14.20 24.61 -7.41
C ARG A 136 -14.36 25.25 -8.78
N ALA A 137 -15.06 26.38 -8.87
CA ALA A 137 -15.22 27.10 -10.15
C ALA A 137 -13.86 27.49 -10.77
N ARG A 138 -12.91 27.96 -9.94
CA ARG A 138 -11.54 28.29 -10.39
C ARG A 138 -10.76 27.06 -10.84
N PHE A 139 -10.91 25.94 -10.14
CA PHE A 139 -10.30 24.68 -10.52
C PHE A 139 -10.83 24.21 -11.88
N GLU A 140 -12.15 24.20 -12.07
CA GLU A 140 -12.82 23.80 -13.32
C GLU A 140 -12.39 24.67 -14.51
N GLU A 141 -12.31 25.99 -14.33
CA GLU A 141 -11.78 26.92 -15.33
C GLU A 141 -10.32 26.60 -15.71
N GLN A 142 -9.47 26.31 -14.72
CA GLN A 142 -8.06 25.98 -14.96
C GLN A 142 -7.90 24.62 -15.64
N ASP A 143 -8.66 23.61 -15.22
CA ASP A 143 -8.56 22.25 -15.75
C ASP A 143 -9.04 22.19 -17.20
N ALA A 144 -10.14 22.88 -17.52
CA ALA A 144 -10.63 23.01 -18.91
C ALA A 144 -9.59 23.66 -19.84
N GLY A 145 -8.86 24.66 -19.35
CA GLY A 145 -7.79 25.33 -20.11
C GLY A 145 -6.53 24.49 -20.33
N LYS A 146 -6.32 23.42 -19.56
CA LYS A 146 -5.19 22.48 -19.74
C LYS A 146 -5.53 21.28 -20.65
N GLN A 147 -6.81 21.04 -20.92
CA GLN A 147 -7.30 19.94 -21.76
C GLN A 147 -7.50 20.32 -23.25
N SER A 148 -7.37 21.61 -23.62
CA SER A 148 -7.31 22.10 -25.02
C SER A 148 -5.87 22.26 -25.50
#